data_AF-A0A1H0N2J7-F1
#
_entry.id   AF-A0A1H0N2J7-F1
#
_cell.length_a   1.000
_cell.length_b   1.000
_cell.length_c   1.000
_cell.angle_alpha   90.00
_cell.angle_beta   90.00
_cell.angle_gamma   90.00
#
_symmetry.space_group_name_H-M   'P 1'
#
loop_
_entity.id
_entity.type
_entity.pdbx_description
1 polymer ?
#
loop_
_entity_poly.entity_id
_entity_poly.type
_entity_poly.pdbx_seq_one_letter_code
_entity_poly.pdbx_strand_id
1 'polypeptide(L)'
;MASSKSVVITPVTPTTNEYFAWPSTEAKESQGQSDKEGNFREETDLHRLGYRITGLNRIQRWDVLVRKVIPKMTLKEIVYTIARNVRLRKSQAGGKTKFAYAIAEWEHDLKSLKQEYYKSNFSWPQY
;
A
#
# COMPACT_ATOMS: atom_id res chain seq x y z
N MET A 1 -25.42 72.76 -40.75
CA MET A 1 -23.95 72.68 -40.77
C MET A 1 -23.53 72.14 -39.41
N ALA A 2 -23.48 70.83 -39.23
CA ALA A 2 -22.43 69.89 -39.63
C ALA A 2 -21.25 69.88 -38.65
N SER A 3 -20.87 68.66 -38.27
CA SER A 3 -19.63 68.24 -37.61
C SER A 3 -19.57 68.32 -36.09
N SER A 4 -19.14 67.32 -35.32
CA SER A 4 -18.94 65.88 -35.52
C SER A 4 -18.82 65.29 -34.10
N LYS A 5 -19.41 64.13 -33.85
CA LYS A 5 -19.19 63.37 -32.61
C LYS A 5 -17.78 62.81 -32.64
N SER A 6 -16.89 63.26 -31.76
CA SER A 6 -15.58 62.62 -31.56
C SER A 6 -15.67 61.72 -30.33
N VAL A 7 -15.91 60.43 -30.59
CA VAL A 7 -15.74 59.35 -29.62
C VAL A 7 -14.24 59.25 -29.33
N VAL A 8 -13.85 59.56 -28.10
CA VAL A 8 -12.49 59.32 -27.62
C VAL A 8 -12.33 57.82 -27.47
N ILE A 9 -11.75 57.17 -28.48
CA ILE A 9 -11.28 55.80 -28.39
C ILE A 9 -9.97 55.87 -27.61
N THR A 10 -10.05 55.65 -26.30
CA THR A 10 -8.88 55.35 -25.50
C THR A 10 -8.18 54.12 -26.09
N PRO A 11 -6.87 54.15 -26.35
CA PRO A 11 -6.15 52.95 -26.72
C PRO A 11 -6.23 51.98 -25.55
N VAL A 12 -6.99 50.89 -25.74
CA VAL A 12 -6.89 49.72 -24.87
C VAL A 12 -5.46 49.19 -25.01
N THR A 13 -4.66 49.39 -23.97
CA THR A 13 -3.39 48.70 -23.80
C THR A 13 -3.69 47.19 -23.82
N PRO A 14 -3.18 46.41 -24.79
CA PRO A 14 -3.06 44.99 -24.57
C PRO A 14 -1.88 44.80 -23.60
N THR A 15 -1.81 43.65 -22.93
CA THR A 15 -0.76 43.26 -21.96
C THR A 15 -1.08 43.78 -20.56
N THR A 16 -1.65 42.99 -19.68
CA THR A 16 -0.97 41.85 -19.07
C THR A 16 -1.82 40.59 -19.11
N ASN A 17 -1.39 39.65 -19.94
CA ASN A 17 -1.79 38.26 -19.83
C ASN A 17 -1.10 37.73 -18.55
N GLU A 18 -1.74 37.90 -17.39
CA GLU A 18 -1.32 37.23 -16.16
C GLU A 18 -1.65 35.75 -16.30
N TYR A 19 -0.85 35.07 -17.12
CA TYR A 19 -0.73 33.63 -17.12
C TYR A 19 -0.38 33.21 -15.71
N PHE A 20 -1.29 32.47 -15.08
CA PHE A 20 -1.01 31.72 -13.86
C PHE A 20 0.29 30.93 -14.08
N ALA A 21 1.39 31.39 -13.48
CA ALA A 21 2.68 30.75 -13.60
C ALA A 21 2.66 29.47 -12.76
N TRP A 22 2.44 28.34 -13.42
CA TRP A 22 2.61 27.05 -12.79
C TRP A 22 4.04 26.93 -12.25
N PRO A 23 4.24 26.48 -11.00
CA PRO A 23 5.58 26.17 -10.50
C PRO A 23 6.21 25.11 -11.42
N SER A 24 7.52 25.19 -11.64
CA SER A 24 8.19 24.26 -12.56
C SER A 24 7.97 22.81 -12.12
N THR A 25 7.76 21.92 -13.09
CA THR A 25 7.65 20.48 -12.86
C THR A 25 9.02 19.80 -12.72
N GLU A 26 10.09 20.58 -12.55
CA GLU A 26 11.44 20.05 -12.44
C GLU A 26 11.66 19.43 -11.06
N ALA A 27 11.55 18.11 -11.00
CA ALA A 27 12.01 17.32 -9.88
C ALA A 27 13.51 17.02 -10.05
N LYS A 28 14.33 17.21 -9.01
CA LYS A 28 15.71 16.70 -8.99
C LYS A 28 15.65 15.16 -8.98
N GLU A 29 16.39 14.53 -9.89
CA GLU A 29 16.50 13.07 -9.94
C GLU A 29 17.03 12.52 -8.61
N SER A 30 16.33 11.55 -8.04
CA SER A 30 16.79 10.87 -6.84
C SER A 30 17.85 9.83 -7.21
N GLN A 31 19.01 9.82 -6.52
CA GLN A 31 19.94 8.68 -6.53
C GLN A 31 19.45 7.50 -5.68
N GLY A 32 18.14 7.39 -5.47
CA GLY A 32 17.52 6.24 -4.85
C GLY A 32 17.10 5.27 -5.93
N GLN A 33 17.43 3.99 -5.75
CA GLN A 33 16.82 2.92 -6.53
C GLN A 33 15.33 2.86 -6.16
N SER A 34 14.52 3.67 -6.82
CA SER A 34 13.07 3.58 -6.74
C SER A 34 12.69 2.31 -7.46
N ASP A 35 12.36 1.26 -6.71
CA ASP A 35 11.65 0.13 -7.27
C ASP A 35 10.32 0.65 -7.79
N LYS A 36 10.33 0.81 -9.12
CA LYS A 36 9.23 0.97 -10.06
C LYS A 36 7.81 0.86 -9.51
N GLU A 37 7.01 1.79 -10.02
CA GLU A 37 5.57 1.71 -10.25
C GLU A 37 4.67 1.64 -9.01
N GLY A 38 3.72 2.59 -8.99
CA GLY A 38 2.49 2.49 -8.21
C GLY A 38 1.70 1.24 -8.61
N ASN A 39 2.06 0.10 -8.01
CA ASN A 39 1.18 -1.04 -7.95
C ASN A 39 0.12 -0.71 -6.91
N PHE A 40 -1.10 -0.42 -7.37
CA PHE A 40 -2.30 -0.66 -6.57
C PHE A 40 -2.12 -2.06 -5.99
N ARG A 41 -1.80 -2.17 -4.68
CA ARG A 41 -1.45 -3.46 -4.09
C ARG A 41 -2.68 -4.34 -4.26
N GLU A 42 -2.62 -5.27 -5.20
CA GLU A 42 -3.66 -6.28 -5.32
C GLU A 42 -3.84 -6.88 -3.93
N GLU A 43 -5.07 -6.74 -3.45
CA GLU A 43 -5.47 -7.28 -2.17
C GLU A 43 -5.17 -8.78 -2.20
N THR A 44 -4.34 -9.25 -1.27
CA THR A 44 -3.99 -10.68 -1.23
C THR A 44 -5.26 -11.49 -0.99
N ASP A 45 -5.31 -12.71 -1.50
CA ASP A 45 -6.48 -13.58 -1.29
C ASP A 45 -6.77 -13.82 0.19
N LEU A 46 -5.75 -13.84 1.05
CA LEU A 46 -5.95 -13.82 2.51
C LEU A 46 -6.81 -12.64 2.96
N HIS A 47 -6.48 -11.42 2.51
CA HIS A 47 -7.21 -10.23 2.91
C HIS A 47 -8.63 -10.21 2.34
N ARG A 48 -8.82 -10.66 1.10
CA ARG A 48 -10.14 -10.87 0.47
C ARG A 48 -11.01 -11.86 1.25
N LEU A 49 -10.39 -12.90 1.82
CA LEU A 49 -11.06 -13.91 2.66
C LEU A 49 -11.30 -13.44 4.11
N GLY A 50 -10.91 -12.21 4.43
CA GLY A 50 -11.16 -11.57 5.71
C GLY A 50 -10.00 -11.65 6.70
N TYR A 51 -8.86 -12.24 6.33
CA TYR A 51 -7.70 -12.30 7.21
C TYR A 51 -7.00 -10.94 7.27
N ARG A 52 -6.98 -10.35 8.46
CA ARG A 52 -6.33 -9.06 8.75
C ARG A 52 -5.90 -8.98 10.21
N ILE A 53 -4.87 -8.18 10.49
CA ILE A 53 -4.43 -7.93 11.86
C ILE A 53 -5.35 -6.91 12.53
N THR A 54 -5.62 -5.79 11.87
CA THR A 54 -6.43 -4.72 12.42
C THR A 54 -7.90 -5.13 12.51
N GLY A 55 -8.50 -4.95 13.68
CA GLY A 55 -9.93 -5.20 13.90
C GLY A 55 -10.29 -6.66 14.22
N LEU A 56 -9.32 -7.57 14.27
CA LEU A 56 -9.53 -8.96 14.68
C LEU A 56 -8.60 -9.33 15.84
N ASN A 57 -9.16 -9.95 16.88
CA ASN A 57 -8.33 -10.59 17.90
C ASN A 57 -7.81 -11.95 17.42
N ARG A 58 -6.90 -12.58 18.19
CA ARG A 58 -6.28 -13.87 17.83
C ARG A 58 -7.28 -14.98 17.56
N ILE A 59 -8.35 -15.08 18.36
CA ILE A 59 -9.38 -16.11 18.22
C ILE A 59 -10.14 -15.92 16.91
N GLN A 60 -10.58 -14.69 16.63
CA GLN A 60 -11.31 -14.36 15.40
C GLN A 60 -10.43 -14.57 14.16
N ARG A 61 -9.15 -14.18 14.24
CA ARG A 61 -8.21 -14.33 13.14
C ARG A 61 -7.88 -15.80 12.88
N TRP A 62 -7.74 -16.60 13.93
CA TRP A 62 -7.61 -18.05 13.84
C TRP A 62 -8.86 -18.69 13.22
N ASP A 63 -10.05 -18.28 13.64
CA ASP A 63 -11.32 -18.74 13.05
C ASP A 63 -11.40 -18.47 11.54
N VAL A 64 -11.00 -17.28 11.10
CA VAL A 64 -10.91 -16.94 9.67
C VAL A 64 -9.91 -17.86 8.96
N LEU A 65 -8.70 -18.06 9.51
CA LEU A 65 -7.70 -18.94 8.92
C LEU A 65 -8.27 -20.37 8.72
N VAL A 66 -8.85 -20.93 9.77
CA VAL A 66 -9.31 -22.33 9.79
C VAL A 66 -10.57 -22.53 8.95
N ARG A 67 -11.59 -21.67 9.13
CA ARG A 67 -12.91 -21.88 8.54
C ARG A 67 -13.08 -21.28 7.15
N LYS A 68 -12.32 -20.24 6.82
CA LYS A 68 -12.48 -19.51 5.54
C LYS A 68 -11.30 -19.66 4.60
N VAL A 69 -10.07 -19.61 5.13
CA VAL A 69 -8.85 -19.57 4.30
C VAL A 69 -8.37 -20.98 3.93
N ILE A 70 -8.17 -21.87 4.90
CA ILE A 70 -7.68 -23.25 4.67
C ILE A 70 -8.53 -24.03 3.66
N PRO A 71 -9.87 -23.93 3.63
CA PRO A 71 -10.67 -24.62 2.62
C PRO A 71 -10.48 -24.13 1.19
N LYS A 72 -9.88 -22.94 0.99
CA LYS A 72 -9.78 -22.26 -0.31
C LYS A 72 -8.36 -22.05 -0.80
N MET A 73 -7.37 -22.20 0.07
CA MET A 73 -5.95 -21.94 -0.23
C MET A 73 -5.09 -23.03 0.37
N THR A 74 -3.98 -23.36 -0.29
CA THR A 74 -3.04 -24.34 0.27
C THR A 74 -2.31 -23.75 1.49
N LEU A 75 -1.95 -24.62 2.45
CA LEU A 75 -1.17 -24.19 3.61
C LEU A 75 0.12 -23.46 3.20
N LYS A 76 0.77 -23.91 2.12
CA LYS A 76 1.97 -23.28 1.58
C LYS A 76 1.72 -21.82 1.18
N GLU A 77 0.68 -21.54 0.40
CA GLU A 77 0.36 -20.17 -0.04
C GLU A 77 0.03 -19.26 1.15
N ILE A 78 -0.68 -19.80 2.14
CA ILE A 78 -1.06 -19.09 3.36
C ILE A 78 0.20 -18.65 4.11
N VAL A 79 1.07 -19.60 4.45
CA VAL A 79 2.24 -19.32 5.30
C VAL A 79 3.28 -18.48 4.58
N TYR A 80 3.45 -18.64 3.27
CA TYR A 80 4.38 -17.82 2.49
C TYR A 80 3.90 -16.37 2.38
N THR A 81 2.59 -16.15 2.24
CA THR A 81 2.02 -14.80 2.23
C THR A 81 2.19 -14.12 3.59
N ILE A 82 1.88 -14.81 4.70
CA ILE A 82 2.05 -14.25 6.05
C ILE A 82 3.54 -13.97 6.34
N ALA A 83 4.43 -14.93 6.03
CA ALA A 83 5.87 -14.75 6.21
C ALA A 83 6.42 -13.59 5.37
N ARG A 84 5.91 -13.40 4.14
CA ARG A 84 6.25 -12.24 3.31
C ARG A 84 5.86 -10.93 4.00
N ASN A 85 4.69 -10.85 4.61
CA ASN A 85 4.27 -9.65 5.35
C ASN A 85 5.21 -9.33 6.51
N VAL A 86 5.62 -10.35 7.28
CA VAL A 86 6.61 -10.20 8.35
C VAL A 86 7.92 -9.63 7.82
N ARG A 87 8.51 -10.27 6.80
CA ARG A 87 9.77 -9.81 6.18
C ARG A 87 9.67 -8.39 5.66
N LEU A 88 8.60 -8.07 4.94
CA LEU A 88 8.35 -6.74 4.38
C LEU A 88 8.20 -5.65 5.43
N ARG A 89 7.72 -5.96 6.64
CA ARG A 89 7.66 -4.98 7.73
C ARG A 89 8.98 -4.89 8.48
N LYS A 90 9.67 -6.01 8.71
CA LYS A 90 11.00 -6.03 9.34
C LYS A 90 12.05 -5.29 8.51
N SER A 91 11.95 -5.32 7.18
CA SER A 91 12.91 -4.68 6.27
C SER A 91 12.78 -3.15 6.17
N GLN A 92 11.68 -2.56 6.66
CA GLN A 92 11.51 -1.11 6.64
C GLN A 92 12.41 -0.44 7.70
N ALA A 93 12.86 0.79 7.44
CA ALA A 93 13.61 1.57 8.42
C ALA A 93 12.77 1.75 9.71
N GLY A 94 13.31 1.29 10.86
CA GLY A 94 12.58 1.26 12.14
C GLY A 94 11.39 0.30 12.17
N GLY A 95 11.22 -0.56 11.16
CA GLY A 95 10.03 -1.37 10.94
C GLY A 95 9.78 -2.41 12.04
N LYS A 96 10.84 -2.98 12.61
CA LYS A 96 10.73 -3.89 13.77
C LYS A 96 9.99 -3.25 14.94
N THR A 97 10.26 -1.98 15.22
CA THR A 97 9.60 -1.24 16.31
C THR A 97 8.23 -0.74 15.87
N LYS A 98 8.15 -0.09 14.69
CA LYS A 98 6.90 0.50 14.18
C LYS A 98 5.78 -0.51 13.97
N PHE A 99 6.12 -1.72 13.53
CA PHE A 99 5.17 -2.78 13.24
C PHE A 99 5.25 -3.95 14.22
N ALA A 100 5.84 -3.74 15.41
CA ALA A 100 6.06 -4.78 16.42
C ALA A 100 4.79 -5.60 16.69
N TYR A 101 3.65 -4.92 16.87
CA TYR A 101 2.37 -5.57 17.09
C TYR A 101 1.97 -6.48 15.93
N ALA A 102 1.93 -5.97 14.70
CA ALA A 102 1.52 -6.76 13.54
C ALA A 102 2.47 -7.92 13.25
N ILE A 103 3.78 -7.71 13.44
CA ILE A 103 4.79 -8.76 13.35
C ILE A 103 4.50 -9.85 14.37
N ALA A 104 4.33 -9.51 15.65
CA ALA A 104 4.05 -10.50 16.69
C ALA A 104 2.76 -11.31 16.41
N GLU A 105 1.72 -10.66 15.90
CA GLU A 105 0.47 -11.33 15.57
C GLU A 105 0.61 -12.28 14.36
N TRP A 106 1.34 -11.88 13.31
CA TRP A 106 1.65 -12.79 12.20
C TRP A 106 2.55 -13.96 12.62
N GLU A 107 3.55 -13.71 13.47
CA GLU A 107 4.45 -14.75 13.97
C GLU A 107 3.72 -15.76 14.87
N HIS A 108 2.76 -15.28 15.67
CA HIS A 108 1.84 -16.12 16.43
C HIS A 108 1.03 -17.05 15.51
N ASP A 109 0.40 -16.49 14.47
CA ASP A 109 -0.40 -17.29 13.54
C ASP A 109 0.45 -18.33 12.79
N LEU A 110 1.66 -17.95 12.36
CA LEU A 110 2.60 -18.88 11.72
C LEU A 110 2.96 -20.02 12.67
N LYS A 111 3.23 -19.72 13.95
CA LYS A 111 3.50 -20.75 14.96
C LYS A 111 2.32 -21.71 15.10
N SER A 112 1.10 -21.20 15.23
CA SER A 112 -0.11 -22.04 15.33
C SER A 112 -0.35 -22.87 14.07
N LEU A 113 -0.22 -22.28 12.87
CA LEU A 113 -0.34 -23.02 11.60
C LEU A 113 0.69 -24.15 11.50
N LYS A 114 1.92 -23.91 11.97
CA LYS A 114 2.98 -24.93 11.98
C LYS A 114 2.65 -26.07 12.94
N GLN A 115 2.11 -25.76 14.11
CA GLN A 115 1.77 -26.75 15.13
C GLN A 115 0.59 -27.63 14.68
N GLU A 116 -0.44 -27.03 14.09
CA GLU A 116 -1.72 -27.72 13.82
C GLU A 116 -1.79 -28.40 12.44
N TYR A 117 -1.17 -27.81 11.41
CA TYR A 117 -1.42 -28.22 10.02
C TYR A 117 -0.19 -28.67 9.25
N TYR A 118 1.02 -28.35 9.72
CA TYR A 118 2.22 -28.64 8.95
C TYR A 118 2.68 -30.09 9.11
N LYS A 119 2.77 -30.80 7.99
CA LYS A 119 3.15 -32.22 7.92
C LYS A 119 4.48 -32.45 7.20
N SER A 120 5.37 -31.44 7.22
CA SER A 120 6.66 -31.50 6.50
C SER A 120 6.56 -31.71 4.98
N ASN A 121 5.45 -31.28 4.38
CA ASN A 121 5.14 -31.44 2.95
C ASN A 121 5.70 -30.32 2.04
N PHE A 122 6.34 -29.29 2.62
CA PHE A 122 7.07 -28.22 1.92
C PHE A 122 8.03 -27.56 2.91
N SER A 123 9.01 -26.77 2.48
CA SER A 123 9.90 -26.07 3.43
C SER A 123 9.18 -24.94 4.16
N TRP A 124 9.16 -24.99 5.49
CA TRP A 124 8.60 -23.89 6.29
C TRP A 124 9.39 -22.58 6.07
N PRO A 125 8.73 -21.46 5.74
CA PRO A 125 9.43 -20.22 5.40
C PRO A 125 10.14 -19.61 6.63
N GLN A 126 11.29 -18.98 6.40
CA GLN A 126 11.98 -18.14 7.39
C GLN A 126 11.43 -16.71 7.33
N TYR A 127 11.28 -16.02 8.46
CA TYR A 127 10.65 -14.70 8.54
C TYR A 127 11.19 -13.81 9.66
#